data_AF-A0A397JZ68-F1
#
_entry.id   AF-A0A397JZ68-F1
#
_cell.length_a   1.000
_cell.length_b   1.000
_cell.length_c   1.000
_cell.angle_alpha   90.00
_cell.angle_beta   90.00
_cell.angle_gamma   90.00
#
_symmetry.space_group_name_H-M   'P 1'
#
loop_
_entity.id
_entity.type
_entity.pdbx_description
1 polymer ?
#
loop_
_entity_poly.entity_id
_entity_poly.type
_entity_poly.pdbx_seq_one_letter_code
_entity_poly.pdbx_strand_id
1 'polypeptide(L)'
;MTKFQQEEISPVQKGKNFEMKIEKLLTDANIKCEITGGPGDKGIDIKGMKKGVKFIIECKNWRTKNIDRSIINQIEGVLSRQSNGTIGIVAAPSMNKYTPGAKETARTSIYNVILVDVNNIVIELNEIINKN
;
A
#
# COMPACT_ATOMS: atom_id res chain seq x y z
N MET A 1 -24.04 36.46 1.25
CA MET A 1 -23.45 35.24 1.83
C MET A 1 -23.16 34.26 0.71
N THR A 2 -21.95 34.29 0.17
CA THR A 2 -21.49 33.37 -0.87
C THR A 2 -21.17 32.04 -0.19
N LYS A 3 -21.97 31.01 -0.46
CA LYS A 3 -21.61 29.63 -0.13
C LYS A 3 -20.41 29.28 -1.00
N PHE A 4 -19.20 29.31 -0.43
CA PHE A 4 -18.05 28.65 -1.05
C PHE A 4 -18.40 27.17 -1.16
N GLN A 5 -18.73 26.72 -2.36
CA GLN A 5 -18.79 25.29 -2.66
C GLN A 5 -17.34 24.80 -2.58
N GLN A 6 -17.00 24.07 -1.51
CA GLN A 6 -15.78 23.29 -1.50
C GLN A 6 -15.89 22.31 -2.66
N GLU A 7 -15.05 22.45 -3.67
CA GLU A 7 -14.95 21.47 -4.75
C GLU A 7 -14.63 20.10 -4.14
N GLU A 8 -15.56 19.16 -4.28
CA GLU A 8 -15.33 17.81 -3.79
C GLU A 8 -14.23 17.14 -4.63
N ILE A 9 -13.09 16.86 -3.99
CA ILE A 9 -11.99 16.14 -4.62
C ILE A 9 -12.48 14.78 -5.13
N SER A 10 -12.24 14.47 -6.42
CA SER A 10 -12.68 13.22 -7.06
C SER A 10 -12.05 11.98 -6.39
N PRO A 11 -12.68 10.79 -6.48
CA PRO A 11 -12.10 9.55 -5.96
C PRO A 11 -10.70 9.25 -6.52
N VAL A 12 -10.49 9.55 -7.81
CA VAL A 12 -9.18 9.39 -8.47
C VAL A 12 -8.14 10.30 -7.83
N GLN A 13 -8.47 11.58 -7.63
CA GLN A 13 -7.54 12.52 -7.00
C GLN A 13 -7.30 12.17 -5.52
N LYS A 14 -8.29 11.65 -4.80
CA LYS A 14 -8.12 11.12 -3.43
C LYS A 14 -7.19 9.91 -3.39
N GLY A 15 -7.21 9.05 -4.42
CA GLY A 15 -6.27 7.94 -4.59
C GLY A 15 -4.84 8.45 -4.76
N LYS A 16 -4.62 9.29 -5.78
CA LYS A 16 -3.31 9.91 -6.06
C LYS A 16 -2.73 10.66 -4.85
N ASN A 17 -3.57 11.42 -4.14
CA ASN A 17 -3.14 12.13 -2.92
C ASN A 17 -2.68 11.17 -1.83
N PHE A 18 -3.29 9.99 -1.74
CA PHE A 18 -2.90 8.97 -0.77
C PHE A 18 -1.58 8.29 -1.18
N GLU A 19 -1.39 7.97 -2.46
CA GLU A 19 -0.13 7.46 -3.00
C GLU A 19 1.02 8.44 -2.75
N MET A 20 0.85 9.72 -3.08
CA MET A 20 1.83 10.77 -2.80
C MET A 20 2.13 10.91 -1.30
N LYS A 21 1.13 10.75 -0.44
CA LYS A 21 1.34 10.78 1.01
C LYS A 21 2.22 9.61 1.47
N ILE A 22 1.97 8.41 0.96
CA ILE A 22 2.75 7.21 1.30
C ILE A 22 4.19 7.32 0.77
N GLU A 23 4.36 7.72 -0.49
CA GLU A 23 5.68 7.97 -1.09
C GLU A 23 6.46 8.99 -0.26
N LYS A 24 5.84 10.13 0.09
CA LYS A 24 6.50 11.15 0.91
C LYS A 24 6.97 10.62 2.26
N LEU A 25 6.15 9.83 2.95
CA LEU A 25 6.53 9.24 4.24
C LEU A 25 7.74 8.30 4.12
N LEU A 26 7.81 7.53 3.04
CA LEU A 26 8.94 6.65 2.76
C LEU A 26 10.19 7.46 2.41
N THR A 27 10.06 8.46 1.54
CA THR A 27 11.15 9.34 1.12
C THR A 27 11.70 10.17 2.29
N ASP A 28 10.84 10.73 3.15
CA ASP A 28 11.25 11.42 4.39
C ASP A 28 12.01 10.49 5.35
N ALA A 29 11.73 9.19 5.31
CA ALA A 29 12.45 8.15 6.05
C ALA A 29 13.68 7.59 5.30
N ASN A 30 14.14 8.28 4.26
CA ASN A 30 15.26 7.91 3.40
C ASN A 30 15.10 6.52 2.75
N ILE A 31 13.87 6.17 2.36
CA ILE A 31 13.53 4.93 1.65
C ILE A 31 13.29 5.26 0.18
N LYS A 32 14.13 4.72 -0.70
CA LYS A 32 13.99 4.94 -2.14
C LYS A 32 12.76 4.23 -2.68
N CYS A 33 11.82 4.99 -3.22
CA CYS A 33 10.63 4.48 -3.90
C CYS A 33 10.20 5.42 -5.03
N GLU A 34 9.33 4.93 -5.91
CA GLU A 34 8.70 5.71 -6.96
C GLU A 34 7.23 5.30 -7.12
N ILE A 35 6.36 6.29 -7.32
CA ILE A 35 4.97 6.06 -7.72
C ILE A 35 4.98 5.53 -9.15
N THR A 36 4.31 4.41 -9.38
CA THR A 36 4.10 3.83 -10.71
C THR A 36 2.76 4.22 -11.33
N GLY A 37 1.86 4.77 -10.49
CA GLY A 37 0.47 5.20 -10.72
C GLY A 37 0.09 5.80 -12.09
N GLY A 38 -0.69 5.04 -12.87
CA GLY A 38 -1.37 5.40 -14.12
C GLY A 38 -2.53 4.43 -14.47
N PRO A 39 -3.36 4.72 -15.49
CA PRO A 39 -4.43 3.81 -15.92
C PRO A 39 -3.86 2.45 -16.36
N GLY A 40 -4.15 1.38 -15.61
CA GLY A 40 -3.80 0.00 -15.98
C GLY A 40 -2.66 -0.65 -15.17
N ASP A 41 -2.25 -0.08 -14.04
CA ASP A 41 -1.07 -0.49 -13.24
C ASP A 41 -1.10 -1.88 -12.57
N LYS A 42 -2.12 -2.68 -12.84
CA LYS A 42 -2.18 -4.11 -12.46
C LYS A 42 -1.94 -4.37 -10.96
N GLY A 43 -2.19 -3.40 -10.08
CA GLY A 43 -2.07 -3.55 -8.64
C GLY A 43 -0.68 -3.25 -8.06
N ILE A 44 0.06 -2.29 -8.63
CA ILE A 44 1.24 -1.68 -8.01
C ILE A 44 1.13 -0.17 -8.14
N ASP A 45 0.90 0.52 -7.03
CA ASP A 45 0.84 1.99 -7.00
C ASP A 45 2.23 2.60 -6.70
N ILE A 46 3.04 1.93 -5.87
CA ILE A 46 4.40 2.35 -5.51
C ILE A 46 5.32 1.13 -5.52
N LYS A 47 6.56 1.30 -5.97
CA LYS A 47 7.62 0.29 -5.81
C LYS A 47 8.89 0.93 -5.26
N GLY A 48 9.69 0.14 -4.56
CA GLY A 48 10.93 0.65 -4.00
C GLY A 48 11.89 -0.44 -3.56
N MET A 49 13.01 -0.01 -2.98
CA MET A 49 14.03 -0.90 -2.47
C MET A 49 14.71 -0.29 -1.25
N LYS A 50 14.97 -1.12 -0.25
CA LYS A 50 15.78 -0.75 0.91
C LYS A 50 16.66 -1.92 1.33
N LYS A 51 17.97 -1.65 1.55
CA LYS A 51 18.97 -2.66 1.90
C LYS A 51 18.94 -3.91 0.98
N GLY A 52 18.74 -3.71 -0.33
CA GLY A 52 18.65 -4.80 -1.31
C GLY A 52 17.31 -5.54 -1.35
N VAL A 53 16.39 -5.28 -0.41
CA VAL A 53 15.05 -5.87 -0.39
C VAL A 53 14.09 -5.00 -1.20
N LYS A 54 13.46 -5.61 -2.21
CA LYS A 54 12.42 -4.95 -3.02
C LYS A 54 11.09 -4.98 -2.29
N PHE A 55 10.32 -3.92 -2.45
CA PHE A 55 8.93 -3.88 -2.02
C PHE A 55 8.03 -3.25 -3.08
N ILE A 56 6.77 -3.68 -3.08
CA ILE A 56 5.68 -3.13 -3.89
C ILE A 56 4.51 -2.80 -2.98
N ILE A 57 3.76 -1.74 -3.31
CA ILE A 57 2.68 -1.23 -2.48
C ILE A 57 1.42 -1.05 -3.33
N GLU A 58 0.32 -1.60 -2.84
CA GLU A 58 -1.03 -1.32 -3.29
C GLU A 58 -1.71 -0.38 -2.28
N CYS A 59 -2.09 0.81 -2.72
CA CYS A 59 -2.71 1.86 -1.94
C CYS A 59 -4.24 1.81 -2.06
N LYS A 60 -4.95 1.59 -0.95
CA LYS A 60 -6.42 1.55 -0.91
C LYS A 60 -7.00 2.61 0.03
N ASN A 61 -7.26 3.80 -0.53
CA ASN A 61 -7.92 4.91 0.18
C ASN A 61 -9.46 4.83 0.16
N TRP A 62 -10.03 3.69 0.57
CA TRP A 62 -11.49 3.48 0.54
C TRP A 62 -12.18 3.96 1.82
N ARG A 63 -13.13 4.90 1.67
CA ARG A 63 -13.87 5.45 2.82
C ARG A 63 -14.99 4.53 3.32
N THR A 64 -15.76 3.93 2.41
CA THR A 64 -16.97 3.16 2.73
C THR A 64 -16.78 1.65 2.63
N LYS A 65 -15.79 1.19 1.85
CA LYS A 65 -15.49 -0.24 1.65
C LYS A 65 -14.31 -0.67 2.53
N ASN A 66 -14.40 -1.88 3.08
CA ASN A 66 -13.30 -2.54 3.74
C ASN A 66 -12.45 -3.34 2.74
N ILE A 67 -11.19 -3.49 3.06
CA ILE A 67 -10.23 -4.30 2.32
C ILE A 67 -10.47 -5.75 2.72
N ASP A 68 -10.89 -6.54 1.74
CA ASP A 68 -11.17 -7.96 1.87
C ASP A 68 -10.05 -8.81 1.23
N ARG A 69 -10.21 -10.13 1.30
CA ARG A 69 -9.23 -11.09 0.76
C ARG A 69 -8.92 -10.89 -0.73
N SER A 70 -9.82 -10.28 -1.51
CA SER A 70 -9.59 -10.11 -2.95
C SER A 70 -8.39 -9.21 -3.23
N ILE A 71 -8.17 -8.18 -2.41
CA ILE A 71 -7.01 -7.30 -2.54
C ILE A 71 -5.71 -8.04 -2.18
N ILE A 72 -5.78 -8.95 -1.23
CA ILE A 72 -4.63 -9.76 -0.83
C ILE A 72 -4.27 -10.74 -1.95
N ASN A 73 -5.26 -11.45 -2.50
CA ASN A 73 -5.06 -12.34 -3.64
C ASN A 73 -4.51 -11.59 -4.87
N GLN A 74 -4.91 -10.33 -5.07
CA GLN A 74 -4.37 -9.49 -6.15
C GLN A 74 -2.88 -9.22 -5.95
N ILE A 75 -2.46 -8.75 -4.78
CA ILE A 75 -1.04 -8.49 -4.52
C ILE A 75 -0.21 -9.78 -4.53
N GLU A 76 -0.74 -10.90 -4.04
CA GLU A 76 -0.09 -12.22 -4.18
C GLU A 76 0.12 -12.60 -5.65
N GLY A 77 -0.90 -12.39 -6.48
CA GLY A 77 -0.79 -12.58 -7.92
C GLY A 77 0.25 -11.67 -8.56
N VAL A 78 0.49 -10.48 -8.03
CA VAL A 78 1.60 -9.61 -8.48
C VAL A 78 2.95 -10.15 -8.01
N LEU A 79 3.05 -10.54 -6.75
CA LEU A 79 4.27 -11.10 -6.14
C LEU A 79 4.73 -12.39 -6.82
N SER A 80 3.81 -13.20 -7.34
CA SER A 80 4.12 -14.41 -8.09
C SER A 80 4.98 -14.17 -9.35
N ARG A 81 5.06 -12.91 -9.80
CA ARG A 81 5.86 -12.46 -10.96
C ARG A 81 7.06 -11.60 -10.56
N GLN A 82 7.27 -11.37 -9.26
CA GLN A 82 8.42 -10.63 -8.74
C GLN A 82 9.58 -11.56 -8.38
N SER A 83 10.76 -11.00 -8.16
CA SER A 83 11.88 -11.76 -7.63
C SER A 83 11.59 -12.28 -6.22
N ASN A 84 12.11 -13.46 -5.89
CA ASN A 84 12.01 -14.05 -4.55
C ASN A 84 12.45 -13.06 -3.46
N GLY A 85 11.71 -13.05 -2.35
CA GLY A 85 11.96 -12.14 -1.23
C GLY A 85 11.37 -10.73 -1.40
N THR A 86 10.72 -10.42 -2.52
CA THR A 86 9.98 -9.14 -2.65
C THR A 86 8.84 -9.08 -1.64
N ILE A 87 8.74 -7.96 -0.92
CA ILE A 87 7.66 -7.71 0.05
C ILE A 87 6.48 -7.05 -0.68
N GLY A 88 5.28 -7.59 -0.50
CA GLY A 88 4.04 -6.93 -0.89
C GLY A 88 3.42 -6.20 0.27
N ILE A 89 3.00 -4.95 0.05
CA ILE A 89 2.41 -4.10 1.06
C ILE A 89 1.03 -3.69 0.58
N VAL A 90 0.00 -3.89 1.41
CA VAL A 90 -1.29 -3.23 1.22
C VAL A 90 -1.37 -2.10 2.23
N ALA A 91 -1.55 -0.87 1.74
CA ALA A 91 -1.60 0.33 2.55
C ALA A 91 -3.03 0.92 2.58
N ALA A 92 -3.52 1.22 3.79
CA ALA A 92 -4.84 1.78 4.00
C ALA A 92 -4.78 3.01 4.93
N PRO A 93 -5.85 3.82 5.01
CA PRO A 93 -5.92 4.91 5.98
C PRO A 93 -5.87 4.47 7.45
N SER A 94 -6.28 3.23 7.76
CA SER A 94 -6.33 2.68 9.11
C SER A 94 -6.36 1.16 9.10
N MET A 95 -5.75 0.52 10.12
CA MET A 95 -5.82 -0.93 10.33
C MET A 95 -7.24 -1.50 10.49
N ASN A 96 -8.23 -0.66 10.83
CA ASN A 96 -9.63 -1.07 10.93
C ASN A 96 -10.32 -1.25 9.57
N LYS A 97 -9.64 -0.89 8.47
CA LYS A 97 -10.15 -1.12 7.11
C LYS A 97 -10.00 -2.55 6.65
N TYR A 98 -9.11 -3.34 7.26
CA TYR A 98 -8.91 -4.73 6.89
C TYR A 98 -9.94 -5.63 7.57
N THR A 99 -10.67 -6.40 6.77
CA THR A 99 -11.54 -7.45 7.30
C THR A 99 -10.71 -8.55 7.98
N PRO A 100 -11.28 -9.33 8.92
CA PRO A 100 -10.60 -10.49 9.49
C PRO A 100 -10.10 -11.47 8.40
N GLY A 101 -10.89 -11.65 7.34
CA GLY A 101 -10.50 -12.48 6.20
C GLY A 101 -9.25 -11.95 5.47
N ALA A 102 -9.13 -10.64 5.26
CA ALA A 102 -7.92 -10.06 4.66
C ALA A 102 -6.68 -10.27 5.55
N LYS A 103 -6.82 -10.07 6.86
CA LYS A 103 -5.73 -10.29 7.83
C LYS A 103 -5.28 -11.75 7.83
N GLU A 104 -6.23 -12.67 7.85
CA GLU A 104 -5.94 -14.11 7.82
C GLU A 104 -5.27 -14.52 6.50
N THR A 105 -5.80 -14.08 5.35
CA THR A 105 -5.18 -14.38 4.04
C THR A 105 -3.74 -13.88 3.96
N ALA A 106 -3.46 -12.65 4.41
CA ALA A 106 -2.10 -12.11 4.43
C ALA A 106 -1.18 -12.93 5.36
N ARG A 107 -1.68 -13.31 6.54
CA ARG A 107 -0.95 -14.11 7.53
C ARG A 107 -0.59 -15.51 7.03
N THR A 108 -1.47 -16.13 6.25
CA THR A 108 -1.27 -17.48 5.69
C THR A 108 -0.63 -17.47 4.30
N SER A 109 -0.26 -16.30 3.79
CA SER A 109 0.35 -16.19 2.46
C SER A 109 1.69 -16.92 2.41
N ILE A 110 1.97 -17.56 1.28
CA ILE A 110 3.32 -18.08 0.98
C ILE A 110 4.28 -16.95 0.56
N TYR A 111 3.75 -15.75 0.30
CA TYR A 111 4.52 -14.55 -0.02
C TYR A 111 4.65 -13.65 1.21
N ASN A 112 5.63 -12.75 1.20
CA ASN A 112 5.81 -11.75 2.25
C ASN A 112 4.80 -10.61 2.05
N VAL A 113 3.55 -10.80 2.50
CA VAL A 113 2.50 -9.77 2.44
C VAL A 113 2.32 -9.12 3.79
N ILE A 114 2.35 -7.79 3.84
CA ILE A 114 2.08 -7.01 5.04
C ILE A 114 0.93 -6.03 4.85
N LEU A 115 0.15 -5.87 5.91
CA LEU A 115 -0.98 -4.94 5.97
C LEU A 115 -0.58 -3.79 6.87
N VAL A 116 -0.59 -2.58 6.34
CA VAL A 116 -0.18 -1.40 7.08
C VAL A 116 -1.23 -0.30 6.97
N ASP A 117 -1.17 0.63 7.91
CA ASP A 117 -1.79 1.92 7.74
C ASP A 117 -0.75 3.02 7.54
N VAL A 118 -1.25 4.20 7.20
CA VAL A 118 -0.43 5.38 6.92
C VAL A 118 0.50 5.77 8.07
N ASN A 119 0.17 5.42 9.32
CA ASN A 119 0.97 5.80 10.48
C ASN A 119 2.12 4.82 10.74
N ASN A 120 1.95 3.56 10.32
CA ASN A 120 2.87 2.48 10.69
C ASN A 120 3.74 1.98 9.53
N ILE A 121 3.49 2.40 8.28
CA ILE A 121 4.20 1.86 7.11
C ILE A 121 5.73 1.93 7.21
N VAL A 122 6.28 3.05 7.69
CA VAL A 122 7.74 3.22 7.82
C VAL A 122 8.30 2.28 8.89
N ILE A 123 7.59 2.15 10.02
CA ILE A 123 8.01 1.34 11.16
C ILE A 123 8.00 -0.14 10.75
N GLU A 124 6.88 -0.62 10.24
CA GLU A 124 6.70 -2.02 9.83
C GLU A 124 7.69 -2.43 8.73
N LEU A 125 7.87 -1.58 7.71
CA LEU A 125 8.84 -1.85 6.65
C LEU A 125 10.28 -1.94 7.19
N ASN A 126 10.65 -1.07 8.13
CA ASN A 126 11.97 -1.13 8.76
C ASN A 126 12.14 -2.40 9.59
N GLU A 127 11.14 -2.77 10.39
CA GLU A 127 11.22 -3.97 11.21
C GLU A 127 11.41 -5.22 10.36
N ILE A 128 10.66 -5.36 9.27
CA ILE A 128 10.72 -6.55 8.42
C ILE A 128 12.05 -6.60 7.66
N ILE A 129 12.51 -5.47 7.14
CA ILE A 129 13.78 -5.42 6.40
C ILE A 129 14.98 -5.65 7.33
N ASN A 130 14.89 -5.30 8.62
CA ASN A 130 15.98 -5.52 9.56
C ASN A 130 15.95 -6.90 10.25
N LYS A 131 14.83 -7.62 10.18
CA LYS A 131 14.70 -9.01 10.67
C LYS A 131 15.27 -10.04 9.67
N ASN A 132 15.34 -9.67 8.39
CA ASN A 132 15.92 -10.47 7.30
C ASN A 132 17.36 -10.04 7.00
#